data_AF-Q2TYW4-F1
#
_entry.id   AF-Q2TYW4-F1
#
_cell.length_a   1.000
_cell.length_b   1.000
_cell.length_c   1.000
_cell.angle_alpha   90.00
_cell.angle_beta   90.00
_cell.angle_gamma   90.00
#
_symmetry.space_group_name_H-M   'P 1'
#
loop_
_entity.id
_entity.type
_entity.pdbx_description
1 polymer ?
#
loop_
_entity_poly.entity_id
_entity_poly.type
_entity_poly.pdbx_seq_one_letter_code
_entity_poly.pdbx_strand_id
1 'polypeptide(L)'
;MAHATPFQKEAWTEYGIGVIILLLRIVARVRVVGFKNWQGDDYFVFVVLAFWTAELTMLELIGQYGTNIGLDDAQRASLTPEQTEILVRGSKCLLAGWTCYVTLIWSLKACMLFFYNRLT
;
A
#
# COMPACT_ATOMS: atom_id res chain seq x y z
N MET A 1 -12.91 -21.97 3.72
CA MET A 1 -12.06 -20.82 4.11
C MET A 1 -10.97 -20.73 3.05
N ALA A 2 -10.86 -19.63 2.32
CA ALA A 2 -9.83 -19.49 1.28
C ALA A 2 -8.45 -19.57 1.94
N HIS A 3 -7.61 -20.50 1.51
CA HIS A 3 -6.25 -20.61 2.01
C HIS A 3 -5.44 -19.43 1.48
N ALA A 4 -4.93 -18.59 2.39
CA ALA A 4 -4.02 -17.50 2.02
C ALA A 4 -2.80 -18.09 1.27
N THR A 5 -2.52 -17.53 0.10
CA THR A 5 -1.36 -17.91 -0.70
C THR A 5 -0.06 -17.63 0.07
N PRO A 6 1.05 -18.33 -0.24
CA PRO A 6 2.35 -18.05 0.37
C PRO A 6 2.71 -16.56 0.29
N PHE A 7 2.48 -15.95 -0.88
CA PHE A 7 2.68 -14.53 -1.13
C PHE A 7 1.85 -13.62 -0.21
N GLN A 8 0.56 -13.91 -0.02
CA GLN A 8 -0.28 -13.13 0.90
C GLN A 8 0.25 -13.21 2.33
N LYS A 9 0.67 -14.39 2.79
CA LYS A 9 1.24 -14.56 4.13
C LYS A 9 2.52 -13.76 4.30
N GLU A 10 3.41 -13.79 3.31
CA GLU A 10 4.64 -13.01 3.29
C GLU A 10 4.34 -11.51 3.36
N ALA A 11 3.49 -11.00 2.47
CA ALA A 11 3.14 -9.58 2.39
C ALA A 11 2.49 -9.03 3.68
N TRP A 12 1.54 -9.77 4.27
CA TRP A 12 0.91 -9.38 5.53
C TRP A 12 1.86 -9.46 6.73
N THR A 13 2.80 -10.41 6.72
CA THR A 13 3.82 -10.52 7.77
C THR A 13 4.81 -9.36 7.70
N GLU A 14 5.31 -9.05 6.50
CA GLU A 14 6.20 -7.90 6.26
C GLU A 14 5.52 -6.58 6.64
N TYR A 15 4.25 -6.42 6.27
CA TYR A 15 3.45 -5.27 6.68
C TYR A 15 3.35 -5.16 8.20
N GLY A 16 3.01 -6.26 8.90
CA GLY A 16 2.93 -6.27 10.36
C GLY A 16 4.23 -5.84 11.03
N ILE A 17 5.36 -6.39 10.58
CA ILE A 17 6.68 -6.04 11.10
C ILE A 17 7.00 -4.56 10.82
N GLY A 18 6.79 -4.09 9.60
CA GLY A 18 7.11 -2.71 9.23
C GLY A 18 6.23 -1.68 9.93
N VAL A 19 4.94 -1.97 10.15
CA VAL A 19 4.04 -1.11 10.94
C VAL A 19 4.55 -1.00 12.38
N ILE A 20 4.97 -2.10 12.99
CA ILE A 20 5.54 -2.07 14.36
C ILE A 20 6.77 -1.15 14.39
N ILE A 21 7.67 -1.28 13.40
CA ILE A 21 8.87 -0.44 13.31
C ILE A 21 8.50 1.04 13.15
N LEU A 22 7.51 1.36 12.30
CA LEU A 22 7.04 2.74 12.11
C LEU A 22 6.40 3.31 13.38
N LEU A 23 5.59 2.52 14.09
CA LEU A 23 4.99 2.95 15.35
C LEU A 23 6.06 3.19 16.43
N LEU A 24 7.05 2.29 16.54
CA LEU A 24 8.19 2.47 17.44
C LEU A 24 8.96 3.75 17.11
N ARG A 25 9.18 4.04 15.82
CA ARG A 25 9.78 5.30 15.37
C ARG A 25 8.97 6.51 15.84
N ILE A 26 7.65 6.52 15.66
CA ILE A 26 6.79 7.63 16.09
C ILE A 26 6.90 7.83 17.61
N VAL A 27 6.81 6.75 18.39
CA VAL A 27 6.90 6.81 19.86
C VAL A 27 8.25 7.34 20.33
N ALA A 28 9.35 6.86 19.74
CA ALA A 28 10.69 7.34 20.06
C ALA A 28 10.83 8.84 19.74
N ARG A 29 10.31 9.28 18.60
CA ARG A 29 10.37 10.67 18.15
C ARG A 29 9.57 11.61 19.04
N VAL A 30 8.37 11.18 19.45
CA VAL A 30 7.54 11.89 20.44
C VAL A 30 8.28 12.03 21.77
N ARG A 31 8.98 10.99 22.24
CA ARG A 31 9.73 11.05 23.50
C ARG A 31 10.96 11.96 23.44
N VAL A 32 11.67 11.99 22.31
CA VAL A 32 12.92 12.76 22.18
C VAL A 32 12.67 14.24 21.88
N VAL A 33 11.73 14.55 20.97
CA VAL A 33 11.54 15.93 20.46
C VAL A 33 10.29 16.60 21.05
N GLY A 34 9.35 15.81 21.58
CA GLY A 34 8.05 16.28 22.07
C GLY A 34 7.04 16.54 20.95
N PHE A 35 5.75 16.50 21.28
CA PHE A 35 4.65 16.75 20.32
C PHE A 35 4.67 18.16 19.70
N LYS A 36 5.24 19.15 20.40
CA LYS A 36 5.23 20.55 19.98
C LYS A 36 6.24 20.88 18.86
N ASN A 37 7.20 19.99 18.62
CA ASN A 37 8.25 20.15 17.61
C ASN A 37 8.13 19.12 16.48
N TRP A 38 6.93 18.64 16.20
CA TRP A 38 6.69 17.75 15.05
C TRP A 38 7.07 18.45 13.75
N GLN A 39 7.81 17.75 12.91
CA GLN A 39 8.29 18.27 11.62
C GLN A 39 7.58 17.54 10.48
N GLY A 40 7.80 17.99 9.25
CA GLY A 40 7.17 17.43 8.06
C GLY A 40 7.28 15.89 7.98
N ASP A 41 8.44 15.32 8.34
CA ASP A 41 8.67 13.87 8.27
C ASP A 41 7.71 13.06 9.15
N ASP A 42 7.27 13.58 10.31
CA ASP A 42 6.33 12.86 11.18
C ASP A 42 4.94 12.78 10.59
N TYR A 43 4.50 13.85 9.93
CA TYR A 43 3.20 13.89 9.30
C TYR A 43 3.17 12.95 8.09
N PHE A 44 4.25 12.93 7.32
CA PHE A 44 4.37 12.02 6.18
C PHE A 44 4.42 10.54 6.59
N VAL A 45 4.87 10.20 7.80
CA VAL A 45 4.79 8.80 8.29
C VAL A 45 3.34 8.29 8.37
N PHE A 46 2.37 9.13 8.75
CA PHE A 46 0.96 8.73 8.75
C PHE A 46 0.41 8.56 7.33
N VAL A 47 0.85 9.41 6.41
CA VAL A 47 0.53 9.29 4.98
C VAL A 47 1.08 7.98 4.43
N VAL A 48 2.34 7.67 4.73
CA VAL A 48 3.00 6.39 4.37
C VAL A 48 2.21 5.21 4.92
N LEU A 49 1.83 5.23 6.20
CA LEU A 49 1.01 4.16 6.79
C LEU A 49 -0.32 4.00 6.05
N ALA A 50 -1.08 5.08 5.86
CA ALA A 50 -2.38 5.04 5.21
C ALA A 50 -2.30 4.49 3.78
N PHE A 51 -1.35 4.97 2.96
CA PHE A 51 -1.19 4.51 1.59
C PHE A 51 -0.63 3.09 1.50
N TRP A 52 0.24 2.68 2.43
CA TRP A 52 0.74 1.31 2.47
C TRP A 52 -0.34 0.30 2.88
N THR A 53 -1.17 0.64 3.87
CA THR A 53 -2.35 -0.17 4.22
C THR A 53 -3.30 -0.27 3.03
N ALA A 54 -3.62 0.86 2.39
CA ALA A 54 -4.50 0.90 1.24
C ALA A 54 -3.97 0.02 0.09
N GLU A 55 -2.68 0.12 -0.23
CA GLU A 55 -2.02 -0.70 -1.25
C GLU A 55 -2.16 -2.20 -0.95
N LEU A 56 -1.86 -2.62 0.28
CA LEU A 56 -1.95 -4.03 0.67
C LEU A 56 -3.40 -4.56 0.58
N THR A 57 -4.38 -3.74 0.98
CA THR A 57 -5.80 -4.11 0.84
C THR A 57 -6.25 -4.19 -0.61
N MET A 58 -5.77 -3.31 -1.49
CA MET A 58 -6.06 -3.37 -2.93
C MET A 58 -5.44 -4.62 -3.55
N LEU A 59 -4.23 -5.00 -3.13
CA LEU A 59 -3.57 -6.22 -3.58
C LEU A 59 -4.36 -7.49 -3.19
N GLU A 60 -4.91 -7.52 -1.98
CA GLU A 60 -5.79 -8.60 -1.51
C GLU A 60 -7.07 -8.67 -2.36
N LEU A 61 -7.71 -7.54 -2.63
CA LEU A 61 -8.92 -7.44 -3.47
C LEU A 61 -8.63 -7.89 -4.92
N ILE A 62 -7.47 -7.53 -5.46
CA ILE A 62 -7.01 -7.96 -6.78
C ILE A 62 -6.81 -9.47 -6.82
N GLY A 63 -6.23 -10.06 -5.77
CA GLY A 63 -6.09 -11.52 -5.66
C GLY A 63 -7.43 -12.25 -5.61
N GLN A 64 -8.47 -11.63 -5.06
CA GLN A 64 -9.81 -12.21 -4.97
C GLN A 64 -10.65 -12.06 -6.24
N TYR A 65 -10.63 -10.88 -6.87
CA TYR A 65 -11.48 -10.58 -8.03
C TYR A 65 -10.79 -10.85 -9.38
N GLY A 66 -9.46 -10.90 -9.43
CA GLY A 66 -8.71 -10.92 -10.67
C GLY A 66 -8.76 -9.57 -11.40
N THR A 67 -7.98 -9.42 -12.47
CA THR A 67 -7.92 -8.16 -13.24
C THR A 67 -8.01 -8.44 -14.72
N ASN A 68 -8.23 -7.38 -15.51
CA ASN A 68 -8.21 -7.47 -16.96
C ASN A 68 -6.80 -7.67 -17.57
N ILE A 69 -5.74 -7.59 -16.76
CA ILE A 69 -4.36 -7.75 -17.24
C ILE A 69 -4.03 -9.23 -17.43
N GLY A 70 -3.43 -9.55 -18.58
CA GLY A 70 -2.98 -10.91 -18.90
C GLY A 70 -4.04 -11.80 -19.57
N LEU A 71 -5.20 -11.25 -19.91
CA LEU A 71 -6.22 -11.94 -20.71
C LEU A 71 -5.89 -11.85 -22.20
N ASP A 72 -5.81 -13.00 -22.85
CA ASP A 72 -5.73 -13.14 -24.30
C ASP A 72 -7.07 -12.79 -24.98
N ASP A 73 -7.05 -12.47 -26.27
CA ASP A 73 -8.23 -12.05 -27.02
C ASP A 73 -9.32 -13.14 -27.04
N ALA A 74 -8.91 -14.41 -27.12
CA ALA A 74 -9.82 -15.56 -27.04
C ALA A 74 -10.44 -15.73 -25.64
N GLN A 75 -9.70 -15.42 -24.59
CA GLN A 75 -10.21 -15.45 -23.22
C GLN A 75 -11.16 -14.30 -22.97
N ARG A 76 -10.87 -13.12 -23.53
CA ARG A 76 -11.74 -11.95 -23.42
C ARG A 76 -13.08 -12.13 -24.13
N ALA A 77 -13.07 -12.79 -25.30
CA ALA A 77 -14.28 -13.09 -26.07
C ALA A 77 -15.17 -14.16 -25.41
N SER A 78 -14.61 -15.01 -24.54
CA SER A 78 -15.37 -16.07 -23.85
C SER A 78 -15.90 -15.67 -22.47
N LEU A 79 -15.62 -14.44 -21.99
CA LEU A 79 -16.11 -13.94 -20.71
C LEU A 79 -17.62 -13.74 -20.72
N THR A 80 -18.28 -14.25 -19.69
CA THR A 80 -19.69 -13.92 -19.44
C THR A 80 -19.82 -12.47 -18.92
N PRO A 81 -21.02 -11.85 -19.04
CA PRO A 81 -21.26 -10.53 -18.47
C PRO A 81 -20.95 -10.45 -16.96
N GLU A 82 -21.26 -11.52 -16.23
CA GLU A 82 -21.02 -11.63 -14.78
C GLU A 82 -19.52 -11.66 -14.45
N GLN A 83 -18.73 -12.45 -15.19
CA GLN A 83 -17.27 -12.48 -15.03
C GLN A 83 -16.63 -11.14 -15.39
N THR A 84 -17.16 -10.48 -16.42
CA THR A 84 -16.70 -9.15 -16.83
C THR A 84 -16.90 -8.14 -15.71
N GLU A 85 -18.04 -8.15 -15.02
CA GLU A 85 -18.29 -7.23 -13.91
C GLU A 85 -17.31 -7.42 -12.75
N ILE A 86 -17.00 -8.68 -12.41
CA ILE A 86 -16.01 -9.01 -11.38
C ILE A 86 -14.62 -8.47 -11.76
N LEU A 87 -14.19 -8.72 -12.99
CA LEU A 87 -12.90 -8.24 -13.49
C LEU A 87 -12.82 -6.71 -13.56
N VAL A 88 -13.92 -6.03 -13.87
CA VAL A 88 -13.99 -4.55 -13.84
C VAL A 88 -13.73 -4.04 -12.42
N ARG A 89 -14.29 -4.68 -11.39
CA ARG A 89 -14.03 -4.30 -9.99
C ARG A 89 -12.56 -4.48 -9.63
N GLY A 90 -11.98 -5.65 -9.93
CA GLY A 90 -10.56 -5.89 -9.64
C GLY A 90 -9.62 -4.99 -10.45
N SER A 91 -9.97 -4.63 -11.70
CA SER A 91 -9.21 -3.69 -12.52
C SER A 91 -9.24 -2.26 -11.96
N LYS A 92 -10.36 -1.83 -11.35
CA LYS A 92 -10.44 -0.56 -10.62
C LYS A 92 -9.56 -0.59 -9.36
N CYS A 93 -9.57 -1.69 -8.62
CA CYS A 93 -8.69 -1.89 -7.47
C CYS A 93 -7.21 -1.86 -7.89
N LEU A 94 -6.87 -2.43 -9.04
CA LEU A 94 -5.51 -2.39 -9.58
C LEU A 94 -5.04 -0.97 -9.87
N LEU A 95 -5.86 -0.18 -10.57
CA LEU A 95 -5.52 1.21 -10.84
C LEU A 95 -5.37 2.03 -9.55
N ALA A 96 -6.28 1.84 -8.60
CA ALA A 96 -6.18 2.46 -7.28
C ALA A 96 -4.89 2.04 -6.55
N GLY A 97 -4.56 0.75 -6.55
CA GLY A 97 -3.33 0.20 -5.97
C GLY A 97 -2.08 0.85 -6.56
N TRP A 98 -2.00 1.02 -7.88
CA TRP A 98 -0.91 1.74 -8.53
C TRP A 98 -0.79 3.20 -8.07
N THR A 99 -1.92 3.91 -7.96
CA THR A 99 -1.89 5.30 -7.46
C THR A 99 -1.45 5.38 -6.00
N CYS A 100 -1.86 4.43 -5.16
CA CYS A 100 -1.40 4.33 -3.78
C CYS A 100 0.11 4.07 -3.72
N TYR A 101 0.62 3.14 -4.51
CA TYR A 101 2.04 2.81 -4.59
C TYR A 101 2.92 4.00 -4.99
N VAL A 102 2.53 4.72 -6.04
CA VAL A 102 3.26 5.93 -6.49
C VAL A 102 3.25 6.98 -5.38
N THR A 103 2.11 7.21 -4.75
CA THR A 103 1.98 8.19 -3.65
C THR A 103 2.80 7.79 -2.44
N LEU A 104 2.86 6.49 -2.12
CA LEU A 104 3.69 5.92 -1.06
C LEU A 104 5.18 6.21 -1.32
N ILE A 105 5.69 5.92 -2.52
CA ILE A 105 7.09 6.18 -2.88
C ILE A 105 7.43 7.66 -2.75
N TRP A 106 6.56 8.54 -3.26
CA TRP A 106 6.79 9.98 -3.16
C TRP A 106 6.74 10.49 -1.72
N SER A 107 5.86 9.92 -0.88
CA SER A 107 5.81 10.23 0.55
C SER A 107 7.09 9.79 1.27
N LEU A 108 7.63 8.61 0.95
CA LEU A 108 8.91 8.13 1.48
C LEU A 108 10.09 9.01 1.04
N LYS A 109 10.10 9.47 -0.23
CA LYS A 109 11.09 10.44 -0.71
C LYS A 109 10.99 11.76 0.05
N ALA A 110 9.78 12.26 0.30
CA ALA A 110 9.57 13.47 1.08
C ALA A 110 10.12 13.31 2.52
N CYS A 111 9.84 12.18 3.19
CA CYS A 111 10.44 11.86 4.49
C CYS A 111 11.97 11.92 4.47
N MET A 112 12.61 11.36 3.43
CA MET A 112 14.07 11.40 3.29
C MET A 112 14.60 12.83 3.07
N LEU A 113 13.90 13.65 2.27
CA LEU A 113 14.29 15.04 2.05
C LEU A 113 14.22 15.87 3.34
N PHE A 114 13.15 15.72 4.12
CA PHE A 114 13.06 16.38 5.44
C PHE A 114 14.15 15.91 6.39
N PHE A 115 14.47 14.61 6.37
CA PHE A 115 15.58 14.08 7.16
C PHE A 115 16.93 14.68 6.75
N TYR A 116 17.23 14.77 5.45
CA TYR A 116 18.47 15.39 4.97
C TYR A 116 18.56 16.89 5.28
N ASN A 117 17.44 17.61 5.14
CA ASN A 117 17.36 19.02 5.50
C ASN A 117 17.60 19.29 7.00
N ARG A 118 17.52 18.26 7.84
CA ARG A 118 17.87 18.35 9.26
C ARG A 118 19.36 18.12 9.52
N LEU A 119 20.03 17.37 8.65
CA LEU A 119 21.46 17.06 8.78
C LEU A 119 22.36 18.15 8.20
N THR A 120 21.84 18.95 7.28
CA THR A 120 22.55 20.06 6.62
C THR A 120 22.18 21.38 7.29
#